data_AF-A0A935TQR1-F1
#
_entry.id   AF-A0A935TQR1-F1
#
_cell.length_a   1.000
_cell.length_b   1.000
_cell.length_c   1.000
_cell.angle_alpha   90.00
_cell.angle_beta   90.00
_cell.angle_gamma   90.00
#
_symmetry.space_group_name_H-M   'P 1'
#
loop_
_entity.id
_entity.type
_entity.pdbx_description
1 polymer ?
#
loop_
_entity_poly.entity_id
_entity_poly.type
_entity_poly.pdbx_seq_one_letter_code
_entity_poly.pdbx_strand_id
1 'polypeptide(L)'
;MKFNNLIAISCLTALLIFNACTDEKNGACDAGHEFVTHTVLPTAGGEIKPFSYPFANDAVFYYSNSAGNGKVQFFSAYSRVNVCTKEHLKVDYAVFPSTSPQPLPMKIYGEAYWSFFSDELILVSGNINPGPEGYKGSREIGLKQAFGDGPGDIDFYLTVEFDSQGSYSADSLYFRTHIDLMSIEFKVDNYL
;
A
#
# COMPACT_ATOMS: atom_id res chain seq x y z
N MET A 1 33.96 -76.62 -27.62
CA MET A 1 32.87 -77.10 -28.51
C MET A 1 31.54 -76.61 -27.96
N LYS A 2 30.70 -76.09 -28.86
CA LYS A 2 29.29 -75.66 -28.74
C LYS A 2 28.98 -74.28 -28.12
N PHE A 3 28.68 -73.38 -29.06
CA PHE A 3 27.89 -72.17 -29.02
C PHE A 3 26.50 -72.37 -28.35
N ASN A 4 25.95 -71.30 -27.75
CA ASN A 4 24.75 -70.69 -28.33
C ASN A 4 24.45 -69.29 -27.76
N ASN A 5 24.13 -68.41 -28.72
CA ASN A 5 23.64 -67.05 -28.58
C ASN A 5 22.25 -67.02 -27.93
N LEU A 6 21.91 -65.93 -27.24
CA LEU A 6 20.60 -65.31 -27.42
C LEU A 6 20.70 -63.78 -27.32
N ILE A 7 19.87 -63.15 -28.13
CA ILE A 7 19.92 -61.79 -28.66
C ILE A 7 19.12 -60.82 -27.80
N ALA A 8 19.61 -59.57 -27.81
CA ALA A 8 19.06 -58.29 -27.37
C ALA A 8 17.54 -58.12 -27.23
N ILE A 9 17.13 -57.36 -26.19
CA ILE A 9 16.13 -56.29 -26.31
C ILE A 9 16.61 -55.07 -25.51
N SER A 10 16.64 -53.94 -26.21
CA SER A 10 16.92 -52.59 -25.74
C SER A 10 15.89 -52.06 -24.73
N CYS A 11 16.34 -51.34 -23.71
CA CYS A 11 15.62 -50.15 -23.24
C CYS A 11 16.63 -49.06 -22.90
N LEU A 12 16.92 -48.27 -23.93
CA LEU A 12 17.50 -46.95 -23.86
C LEU A 12 16.48 -46.03 -23.16
N THR A 13 16.48 -45.98 -21.83
CA THR A 13 15.79 -44.89 -21.10
C THR A 13 16.69 -43.67 -21.15
N ALA A 14 16.63 -42.99 -22.29
CA ALA A 14 17.04 -41.61 -22.44
C ALA A 14 16.10 -40.72 -21.62
N LEU A 15 16.70 -39.68 -21.03
CA LEU A 15 16.06 -38.44 -20.57
C LEU A 15 14.96 -38.58 -19.52
N LEU A 16 15.34 -38.25 -18.28
CA LEU A 16 14.70 -37.23 -17.42
C LEU A 16 15.76 -37.00 -16.33
N ILE A 17 16.79 -36.19 -16.57
CA ILE A 17 16.82 -34.78 -16.13
C ILE A 17 15.70 -34.48 -15.12
N PHE A 18 15.75 -35.14 -13.97
CA PHE A 18 15.37 -34.45 -12.75
C PHE A 18 16.50 -33.48 -12.46
N ASN A 19 16.46 -32.34 -13.15
CA ASN A 19 16.70 -31.09 -12.46
C ASN A 19 15.78 -31.18 -11.24
N ALA A 20 16.34 -31.53 -10.09
CA ALA A 20 15.86 -30.97 -8.86
C ALA A 20 16.04 -29.46 -9.05
N CYS A 21 15.06 -28.83 -9.71
CA CYS A 21 14.70 -27.48 -9.38
C CYS A 21 14.41 -27.56 -7.89
N THR A 22 15.42 -27.22 -7.10
CA THR A 22 15.18 -26.54 -5.86
C THR A 22 14.16 -25.46 -6.22
N ASP A 23 12.93 -25.62 -5.76
CA ASP A 23 11.97 -24.53 -5.62
C ASP A 23 12.61 -23.54 -4.63
N GLU A 24 13.66 -22.85 -5.08
CA GLU A 24 14.00 -21.56 -4.57
C GLU A 24 12.77 -20.72 -4.88
N LYS A 25 12.02 -20.47 -3.81
CA LYS A 25 10.91 -19.53 -3.71
C LYS A 25 11.08 -18.40 -4.72
N ASN A 26 10.51 -18.59 -5.91
CA ASN A 26 10.17 -17.48 -6.79
C ASN A 26 9.21 -16.64 -5.95
N GLY A 27 9.67 -15.50 -5.46
CA GLY A 27 8.82 -14.53 -4.79
C GLY A 27 7.57 -14.35 -5.63
N ALA A 28 6.41 -14.51 -4.99
CA ALA A 28 5.11 -14.72 -5.62
C ALA A 28 4.87 -13.80 -6.84
N CYS A 29 5.17 -14.30 -8.05
CA CYS A 29 4.82 -13.68 -9.33
C CYS A 29 3.51 -14.28 -9.90
N ASP A 30 2.72 -14.98 -9.07
CA ASP A 30 1.53 -15.73 -9.47
C ASP A 30 0.20 -15.02 -9.16
N ALA A 31 0.20 -13.73 -8.81
CA ALA A 31 -1.04 -12.97 -8.67
C ALA A 31 -1.37 -12.26 -9.99
N GLY A 32 -2.53 -12.57 -10.56
CA GLY A 32 -3.15 -11.78 -11.63
C GLY A 32 -3.50 -10.36 -11.16
N HIS A 33 -4.42 -9.69 -11.86
CA HIS A 33 -4.90 -8.37 -11.47
C HIS A 33 -5.38 -8.38 -10.00
N GLU A 34 -4.73 -7.58 -9.16
CA GLU A 34 -5.15 -7.37 -7.77
C GLU A 34 -5.70 -5.96 -7.62
N PHE A 35 -6.88 -5.87 -7.00
CA PHE A 35 -7.51 -4.61 -6.64
C PHE A 35 -7.84 -4.64 -5.16
N VAL A 36 -7.33 -3.66 -4.42
CA VAL A 36 -7.57 -3.52 -2.99
C VAL A 36 -8.14 -2.14 -2.72
N THR A 37 -9.17 -2.10 -1.88
CA THR A 37 -9.74 -0.89 -1.31
C THR A 37 -9.57 -0.94 0.20
N HIS A 38 -8.80 0.00 0.74
CA HIS A 38 -8.62 0.19 2.17
C HIS A 38 -9.32 1.49 2.59
N THR A 39 -10.44 1.33 3.30
CA THR A 39 -11.30 2.45 3.72
C THR A 39 -11.36 2.54 5.23
N VAL A 40 -11.21 3.75 5.75
CA VAL A 40 -11.34 4.02 7.19
C VAL A 40 -12.33 5.17 7.42
N LEU A 41 -13.20 5.01 8.41
CA LEU A 41 -14.30 5.92 8.75
C LEU A 41 -14.10 6.51 10.16
N PRO A 42 -13.63 7.77 10.31
CA PRO A 42 -13.45 8.39 11.62
C PRO A 42 -14.76 8.56 12.40
N THR A 43 -15.84 8.91 11.70
CA THR A 43 -17.15 9.21 12.29
C THR A 43 -17.87 7.98 12.85
N ALA A 44 -17.56 6.78 12.34
CA ALA A 44 -18.12 5.51 12.80
C ALA A 44 -17.39 4.92 14.02
N GLY A 45 -16.56 5.72 14.71
CA GLY A 45 -15.80 5.26 15.86
C GLY A 45 -14.54 4.46 15.54
N GLY A 46 -13.98 4.59 14.31
CA GLY A 46 -12.75 3.91 13.91
C GLY A 46 -11.61 4.12 14.93
N GLU A 47 -10.87 3.06 15.26
CA GLU A 47 -9.85 3.09 16.31
C GLU A 47 -8.69 4.04 15.92
N ILE A 48 -8.18 4.81 16.89
CA ILE A 48 -6.96 5.62 16.72
C ILE A 48 -5.87 4.99 17.59
N LYS A 49 -4.76 4.58 16.98
CA LYS A 49 -3.62 3.94 17.64
C LYS A 49 -2.38 4.84 17.59
N PRO A 50 -1.44 4.71 18.54
CA PRO A 50 -0.09 5.22 18.34
C PRO A 50 0.54 4.57 17.11
N PHE A 51 1.40 5.30 16.40
CA PHE A 51 2.15 4.73 15.28
C PHE A 51 2.97 3.50 15.68
N SER A 52 2.87 2.44 14.87
CA SER A 52 3.68 1.22 14.97
C SER A 52 4.01 0.68 13.58
N TYR A 53 5.24 0.20 13.38
CA TYR A 53 5.68 -0.44 12.15
C TYR A 53 6.23 -1.86 12.45
N PRO A 54 5.94 -2.89 11.63
CA PRO A 54 5.11 -2.87 10.41
C PRO A 54 3.61 -2.67 10.71
N PHE A 55 2.85 -2.23 9.71
CA PHE A 55 1.40 -2.03 9.88
C PHE A 55 0.66 -3.37 9.96
N ALA A 56 -0.38 -3.41 10.79
CA ALA A 56 -1.27 -4.56 10.86
C ALA A 56 -2.27 -4.63 9.68
N ASN A 57 -2.22 -3.65 8.75
CA ASN A 57 -3.20 -3.46 7.67
C ASN A 57 -4.65 -3.40 8.16
N ASP A 58 -4.83 -2.97 9.40
CA ASP A 58 -6.10 -2.77 10.05
C ASP A 58 -6.72 -1.43 9.62
N ALA A 59 -8.05 -1.38 9.54
CA ALA A 59 -8.79 -0.15 9.23
C ALA A 59 -8.82 0.77 10.46
N VAL A 60 -7.65 1.34 10.78
CA VAL A 60 -7.42 2.22 11.92
C VAL A 60 -6.73 3.51 11.47
N PHE A 61 -6.75 4.50 12.34
CA PHE A 61 -5.94 5.71 12.19
C PHE A 61 -4.74 5.64 13.11
N TYR A 62 -3.60 6.11 12.64
CA TYR A 62 -2.42 6.34 13.45
C TYR A 62 -2.31 7.82 13.80
N TYR A 63 -2.00 8.12 15.06
CA TYR A 63 -1.74 9.47 15.56
C TYR A 63 -0.24 9.71 15.74
N SER A 64 0.24 10.84 15.20
CA SER A 64 1.60 11.34 15.41
C SER A 64 1.58 12.83 15.76
N ASN A 65 2.28 13.20 16.82
CA ASN A 65 2.52 14.58 17.27
C ASN A 65 4.03 14.82 17.47
N SER A 66 4.83 14.12 16.67
CA SER A 66 6.27 13.97 16.88
C SER A 66 7.08 15.25 16.63
N ALA A 67 6.49 16.23 15.94
CA ALA A 67 7.24 17.31 15.33
C ALA A 67 7.47 18.53 16.23
N GLY A 68 6.86 18.62 17.43
CA GLY A 68 7.09 19.72 18.38
C GLY A 68 6.79 21.13 17.84
N ASN A 69 6.22 21.21 16.63
CA ASN A 69 5.94 22.41 15.85
C ASN A 69 4.46 22.80 15.94
N GLY A 70 3.71 22.17 16.84
CA GLY A 70 2.27 22.38 16.98
C GLY A 70 1.44 21.70 15.89
N LYS A 71 2.00 20.85 15.04
CA LYS A 71 1.25 20.06 14.04
C LYS A 71 0.98 18.64 14.52
N VAL A 72 -0.19 18.14 14.17
CA VAL A 72 -0.60 16.75 14.42
C VAL A 72 -0.99 16.09 13.11
N GLN A 73 -0.71 14.80 13.01
CA GLN A 73 -0.97 13.98 11.85
C GLN A 73 -1.87 12.81 12.24
N PHE A 74 -2.92 12.63 11.46
CA PHE A 74 -3.74 11.42 11.44
C PHE A 74 -3.57 10.76 10.09
N PHE A 75 -3.21 9.48 10.07
CA PHE A 75 -3.03 8.76 8.82
C PHE A 75 -3.58 7.35 8.86
N SER A 76 -4.04 6.89 7.70
CA SER A 76 -4.30 5.49 7.42
C SER A 76 -3.11 4.95 6.65
N ALA A 77 -2.70 3.72 6.96
CA ALA A 77 -1.55 3.08 6.34
C ALA A 77 -1.87 1.64 5.93
N TYR A 78 -1.30 1.21 4.81
CA TYR A 78 -1.43 -0.14 4.29
C TYR A 78 -0.13 -0.62 3.67
N SER A 79 0.41 -1.74 4.17
CA SER A 79 1.59 -2.42 3.62
C SER A 79 1.18 -3.52 2.66
N ARG A 80 1.76 -3.53 1.46
CA ARG A 80 1.70 -4.67 0.53
C ARG A 80 3.07 -5.27 0.37
N VAL A 81 3.20 -6.54 0.76
CA VAL A 81 4.43 -7.32 0.59
C VAL A 81 4.33 -8.24 -0.61
N ASN A 82 5.48 -8.57 -1.21
CA ASN A 82 5.58 -9.44 -2.39
C ASN A 82 4.79 -8.95 -3.62
N VAL A 83 4.79 -7.64 -3.88
CA VAL A 83 4.26 -7.05 -5.11
C VAL A 83 5.13 -7.47 -6.29
N CYS A 84 4.52 -7.93 -7.38
CA CYS A 84 5.24 -8.20 -8.62
C CYS A 84 5.79 -6.89 -9.20
N THR A 85 7.08 -6.89 -9.49
CA THR A 85 7.82 -5.66 -9.84
C THR A 85 7.99 -5.50 -11.34
N LYS A 86 7.39 -6.41 -12.11
CA LYS A 86 7.45 -6.38 -13.56
C LYS A 86 6.75 -5.15 -14.15
N GLU A 87 5.97 -4.42 -13.35
CA GLU A 87 5.03 -3.40 -13.84
C GLU A 87 4.77 -2.19 -12.92
N HIS A 88 3.89 -1.30 -13.41
CA HIS A 88 3.40 -0.12 -12.70
C HIS A 88 2.30 -0.50 -11.70
N LEU A 89 2.43 -0.01 -10.49
CA LEU A 89 1.35 0.02 -9.52
C LEU A 89 0.61 1.35 -9.68
N LYS A 90 -0.71 1.31 -9.77
CA LYS A 90 -1.54 2.51 -9.64
C LYS A 90 -2.12 2.59 -8.23
N VAL A 91 -2.00 3.75 -7.61
CA VAL A 91 -2.64 4.08 -6.34
C VAL A 91 -3.51 5.33 -6.48
N ASP A 92 -4.73 5.22 -5.99
CA ASP A 92 -5.76 6.24 -5.95
C ASP A 92 -6.08 6.56 -4.47
N TYR A 93 -5.94 7.83 -4.09
CA TYR A 93 -6.21 8.33 -2.76
C TYR A 93 -7.48 9.17 -2.77
N ALA A 94 -8.31 9.03 -1.73
CA ALA A 94 -9.47 9.87 -1.54
C ALA A 94 -9.67 10.27 -0.07
N VAL A 95 -9.98 11.55 0.18
CA VAL A 95 -10.41 12.05 1.49
C VAL A 95 -11.72 12.82 1.35
N PHE A 96 -12.71 12.41 2.13
CA PHE A 96 -14.01 13.05 2.18
C PHE A 96 -14.16 13.78 3.52
N PRO A 97 -14.21 15.12 3.49
CA PRO A 97 -14.51 15.92 4.67
C PRO A 97 -16.01 15.92 4.99
N SER A 98 -16.34 16.06 6.27
CA SER A 98 -17.71 16.06 6.81
C SER A 98 -18.41 17.43 6.76
N THR A 99 -17.63 18.51 6.78
CA THR A 99 -18.12 19.89 6.81
C THR A 99 -17.41 20.76 5.78
N SER A 100 -18.11 21.79 5.31
CA SER A 100 -17.59 22.74 4.33
C SER A 100 -17.99 24.18 4.70
N PRO A 101 -17.05 25.13 4.79
CA PRO A 101 -15.60 24.97 4.72
C PRO A 101 -15.03 24.34 6.01
N GLN A 102 -13.81 23.81 5.93
CA GLN A 102 -13.07 23.35 7.10
C GLN A 102 -12.58 24.55 7.95
N PRO A 103 -12.73 24.52 9.29
CA PRO A 103 -12.47 25.70 10.13
C PRO A 103 -11.00 25.99 10.36
N LEU A 104 -10.09 25.01 10.18
CA LEU A 104 -8.65 25.23 10.23
C LEU A 104 -7.96 24.81 8.92
N PRO A 105 -6.82 25.43 8.58
CA PRO A 105 -5.98 24.96 7.51
C PRO A 105 -5.54 23.52 7.74
N MET A 106 -5.69 22.69 6.72
CA MET A 106 -5.24 21.31 6.71
C MET A 106 -4.32 21.08 5.50
N LYS A 107 -3.37 20.15 5.65
CA LYS A 107 -2.62 19.56 4.54
C LYS A 107 -3.07 18.12 4.40
N ILE A 108 -3.47 17.73 3.19
CA ILE A 108 -3.84 16.35 2.87
C ILE A 108 -2.94 15.86 1.75
N TYR A 109 -2.30 14.71 1.98
CA TYR A 109 -1.37 14.14 1.03
C TYR A 109 -1.32 12.62 1.18
N GLY A 110 -1.11 11.93 0.06
CA GLY A 110 -0.84 10.50 0.02
C GLY A 110 0.64 10.26 -0.21
N GLU A 111 1.21 9.22 0.39
CA GLU A 111 2.61 8.84 0.22
C GLU A 111 2.68 7.36 -0.08
N ALA A 112 3.56 6.98 -0.99
CA ALA A 112 3.96 5.59 -1.14
C ALA A 112 5.46 5.49 -0.89
N TYR A 113 5.86 4.54 -0.05
CA TYR A 113 7.24 4.25 0.29
C TYR A 113 7.61 2.86 -0.21
N TRP A 114 8.75 2.75 -0.88
CA TRP A 114 9.25 1.48 -1.38
C TRP A 114 10.78 1.49 -1.43
N SER A 115 11.42 0.54 -0.74
CA SER A 115 12.88 0.54 -0.55
C SER A 115 13.38 1.88 0.01
N PHE A 116 14.27 2.59 -0.69
CA PHE A 116 14.76 3.94 -0.35
C PHE A 116 14.01 5.08 -1.05
N PHE A 117 13.00 4.75 -1.86
CA PHE A 117 12.26 5.72 -2.66
C PHE A 117 10.90 6.01 -2.04
N SER A 118 10.39 7.20 -2.32
CA SER A 118 9.06 7.63 -1.91
C SER A 118 8.49 8.60 -2.94
N ASP A 119 7.18 8.52 -3.17
CA ASP A 119 6.43 9.55 -3.89
C ASP A 119 5.38 10.16 -2.97
N GLU A 120 5.45 11.47 -2.79
CA GLU A 120 4.41 12.27 -2.12
C GLU A 120 3.47 12.89 -3.17
N LEU A 121 2.18 12.62 -3.03
CA LEU A 121 1.11 13.29 -3.74
C LEU A 121 0.37 14.24 -2.79
N ILE A 122 0.64 15.54 -2.91
CA ILE A 122 -0.16 16.55 -2.22
C ILE A 122 -1.52 16.67 -2.92
N LEU A 123 -2.58 16.39 -2.18
CA LEU A 123 -3.96 16.49 -2.66
C LEU A 123 -4.51 17.90 -2.47
N VAL A 124 -4.25 18.50 -1.31
CA VAL A 124 -4.69 19.86 -0.97
C VAL A 124 -3.89 20.44 0.20
N SER A 125 -3.76 21.77 0.24
CA SER A 125 -3.13 22.52 1.33
C SER A 125 -3.87 23.83 1.58
N GLY A 126 -4.10 24.19 2.85
CA GLY A 126 -4.69 25.46 3.27
C GLY A 126 -6.13 25.31 3.79
N ASN A 127 -6.93 26.38 3.67
CA ASN A 127 -8.36 26.31 4.03
C ASN A 127 -9.11 25.49 2.98
N ILE A 128 -9.61 24.34 3.43
CA ILE A 128 -10.19 23.32 2.59
C ILE A 128 -11.68 23.63 2.38
N ASN A 129 -12.08 23.88 1.13
CA ASN A 129 -13.48 24.11 0.76
C ASN A 129 -13.97 22.98 -0.16
N PRO A 130 -14.49 21.88 0.40
CA PRO A 130 -14.85 20.71 -0.40
C PRO A 130 -16.17 20.91 -1.10
N GLY A 131 -16.21 20.50 -2.37
CA GLY A 131 -17.44 20.06 -2.99
C GLY A 131 -17.83 18.65 -2.49
N PRO A 132 -19.03 18.16 -2.83
CA PRO A 132 -19.54 16.86 -2.39
C PRO A 132 -18.70 15.66 -2.86
N GLU A 133 -17.74 15.86 -3.77
CA GLU A 133 -16.96 14.80 -4.39
C GLU A 133 -15.68 14.41 -3.62
N GLY A 134 -15.37 15.11 -2.52
CA GLY A 134 -14.13 14.91 -1.77
C GLY A 134 -12.87 15.34 -2.52
N TYR A 135 -11.70 15.07 -1.93
CA TYR A 135 -10.40 15.28 -2.52
C TYR A 135 -9.85 13.97 -3.02
N LYS A 136 -9.47 13.92 -4.29
CA LYS A 136 -8.97 12.71 -4.94
C LYS A 136 -7.66 12.98 -5.63
N GLY A 137 -6.80 11.98 -5.66
CA GLY A 137 -5.59 12.04 -6.47
C GLY A 137 -5.07 10.65 -6.79
N SER A 138 -4.25 10.59 -7.83
CA SER A 138 -3.82 9.34 -8.45
C SER A 138 -2.34 9.39 -8.77
N ARG A 139 -1.63 8.27 -8.56
CA ARG A 139 -0.23 8.10 -8.93
C ARG A 139 0.02 6.71 -9.51
N GLU A 140 0.93 6.66 -10.47
CA GLU A 140 1.51 5.44 -10.99
C GLU A 140 2.97 5.35 -10.53
N ILE A 141 3.35 4.19 -10.01
CA ILE A 141 4.66 3.93 -9.42
C ILE A 141 5.33 2.82 -10.22
N GLY A 142 6.50 3.11 -10.78
CA GLY A 142 7.29 2.15 -11.54
C GLY A 142 8.13 1.25 -10.63
N LEU A 143 7.72 0.00 -10.43
CA LEU A 143 8.36 -0.89 -9.45
C LEU A 143 9.64 -1.55 -9.97
N LYS A 144 9.75 -1.74 -11.28
CA LYS A 144 10.91 -2.39 -11.91
C LYS A 144 12.23 -1.68 -11.62
N GLN A 145 12.23 -0.34 -11.59
CA GLN A 145 13.43 0.44 -11.33
C GLN A 145 13.93 0.29 -9.90
N ALA A 146 13.02 0.05 -8.95
CA ALA A 146 13.36 -0.04 -7.54
C ALA A 146 13.69 -1.47 -7.07
N PHE A 147 13.09 -2.49 -7.69
CA PHE A 147 13.16 -3.87 -7.21
C PHE A 147 13.66 -4.89 -8.26
N GLY A 148 13.94 -4.45 -9.49
CA GLY A 148 14.33 -5.37 -10.57
C GLY A 148 13.24 -6.38 -10.87
N ASP A 149 13.61 -7.66 -10.97
CA ASP A 149 12.70 -8.78 -11.24
C ASP A 149 12.23 -9.53 -9.96
N GLY A 150 12.68 -9.10 -8.78
CA GLY A 150 12.34 -9.72 -7.49
C GLY A 150 11.09 -9.09 -6.85
N PRO A 151 10.43 -9.74 -5.88
CA PRO A 151 9.28 -9.16 -5.19
C PRO A 151 9.61 -7.82 -4.50
N GLY A 152 8.67 -6.88 -4.55
CA GLY A 152 8.77 -5.58 -3.88
C GLY A 152 7.80 -5.46 -2.70
N ASP A 153 8.18 -4.64 -1.72
CA ASP A 153 7.32 -4.27 -0.60
C ASP A 153 7.04 -2.77 -0.65
N ILE A 154 5.77 -2.39 -0.50
CA ILE A 154 5.30 -1.01 -0.65
C ILE A 154 4.38 -0.67 0.51
N ASP A 155 4.65 0.47 1.15
CA ASP A 155 3.83 1.03 2.21
C ASP A 155 3.09 2.26 1.70
N PHE A 156 1.76 2.25 1.76
CA PHE A 156 0.91 3.37 1.41
C PHE A 156 0.47 4.11 2.66
N TYR A 157 0.45 5.43 2.57
CA TYR A 157 0.00 6.32 3.63
C TYR A 157 -0.96 7.34 3.03
N LEU A 158 -2.02 7.66 3.75
CA LEU A 158 -2.87 8.80 3.46
C LEU A 158 -2.96 9.62 4.73
N THR A 159 -2.47 10.85 4.67
CA THR A 159 -2.23 11.69 5.85
C THR A 159 -3.08 12.95 5.80
N VAL A 160 -3.70 13.27 6.94
CA VAL A 160 -4.31 14.57 7.23
C VAL A 160 -3.51 15.22 8.34
N GLU A 161 -2.94 16.39 8.04
CA GLU A 161 -2.15 17.19 8.96
C GLU A 161 -2.84 18.52 9.25
N PHE A 162 -2.87 18.93 10.52
CA PHE A 162 -3.40 20.22 10.96
C PHE A 162 -2.73 20.70 12.26
N ASP A 163 -3.02 21.95 12.66
CA ASP A 163 -2.55 22.50 13.93
C ASP A 163 -3.22 21.80 15.13
N SER A 164 -2.42 21.40 16.11
CA SER A 164 -2.92 20.78 17.34
C SER A 164 -3.89 21.71 18.05
N GLN A 165 -4.94 21.09 18.59
CA GLN A 165 -5.92 21.68 19.49
C GLN A 165 -5.45 21.63 20.96
N GLY A 166 -4.19 21.26 21.21
CA GLY A 166 -3.54 21.29 22.52
C GLY A 166 -3.68 20.00 23.34
N SER A 167 -4.38 18.98 22.84
CA SER A 167 -4.42 17.66 23.48
C SER A 167 -4.84 16.57 22.49
N TYR A 168 -4.38 15.33 22.72
CA TYR A 168 -4.79 14.16 21.93
C TYR A 168 -6.31 14.01 21.81
N SER A 169 -7.06 14.23 22.90
CA SER A 169 -8.52 14.14 22.88
C SER A 169 -9.16 15.21 22.01
N ALA A 170 -8.65 16.44 22.05
CA ALA A 170 -9.17 17.54 21.23
C ALA A 170 -8.79 17.36 19.75
N ASP A 171 -7.56 16.92 19.48
CA ASP A 171 -7.08 16.59 18.12
C ASP A 171 -7.93 15.47 17.50
N SER A 172 -8.17 14.40 18.27
CA SER A 172 -8.97 13.26 17.82
C SER A 172 -10.42 13.63 17.56
N LEU A 173 -11.03 14.41 18.46
CA LEU A 173 -12.40 14.91 18.28
C LEU A 173 -12.48 15.81 17.05
N TYR A 174 -11.50 16.69 16.86
CA TYR A 174 -11.43 17.57 15.71
C TYR A 174 -11.34 16.75 14.42
N PHE A 175 -10.41 15.80 14.32
CA PHE A 175 -10.28 14.93 13.15
C PHE A 175 -11.59 14.19 12.82
N ARG A 176 -12.22 13.57 13.82
CA ARG A 176 -13.49 12.84 13.64
C ARG A 176 -14.66 13.72 13.27
N THR A 177 -14.66 14.97 13.71
CA THR A 177 -15.73 15.94 13.41
C THR A 177 -15.64 16.42 11.97
N HIS A 178 -14.45 16.38 11.36
CA HIS A 178 -14.13 17.08 10.12
C HIS A 178 -13.81 16.17 8.94
N ILE A 179 -13.46 14.90 9.18
CA ILE A 179 -13.15 13.89 8.17
C ILE A 179 -14.15 12.74 8.30
N ASP A 180 -14.89 12.46 7.23
CA ASP A 180 -15.85 11.37 7.15
C ASP A 180 -15.22 10.06 6.68
N LEU A 181 -14.30 10.16 5.72
CA LEU A 181 -13.74 8.99 5.05
C LEU A 181 -12.34 9.27 4.53
N MET A 182 -11.47 8.28 4.68
CA MET A 182 -10.18 8.18 3.99
C MET A 182 -10.14 6.84 3.25
N SER A 183 -9.77 6.85 1.97
CA SER A 183 -9.66 5.66 1.13
C SER A 183 -8.30 5.62 0.44
N ILE A 184 -7.67 4.45 0.48
CA ILE A 184 -6.52 4.08 -0.34
C ILE A 184 -6.99 2.94 -1.23
N GLU A 185 -7.04 3.18 -2.54
CA GLU A 185 -7.32 2.17 -3.54
C GLU A 185 -6.05 1.92 -4.33
N PHE A 186 -5.65 0.66 -4.50
CA PHE A 186 -4.52 0.37 -5.37
C PHE A 186 -4.80 -0.83 -6.25
N LYS A 187 -4.21 -0.76 -7.43
CA LYS A 187 -4.32 -1.76 -8.47
C LYS A 187 -2.93 -2.13 -8.96
N VAL A 188 -2.62 -3.42 -8.89
CA VAL A 188 -1.46 -3.99 -9.56
C VAL A 188 -1.99 -4.65 -10.83
N ASP A 189 -1.67 -4.05 -11.97
CA ASP A 189 -1.97 -4.64 -13.26
C ASP A 189 -0.76 -5.41 -13.78
N ASN A 190 -1.05 -6.53 -14.46
CA ASN A 190 -0.12 -7.13 -15.39
C ASN A 190 -0.53 -6.71 -16.82
N TYR A 191 -0.18 -5.50 -17.28
CA TYR A 191 -0.01 -5.14 -18.68
C TYR A 191 0.99 -6.06 -19.38
N LEU A 192 0.44 -7.18 -19.86
CA LEU A 192 1.04 -8.05 -20.89
C LEU A 192 1.53 -7.26 -22.12
#